data_AF-A0A3C0S5J0-F1
#
_entry.id   AF-A0A3C0S5J0-F1
#
_cell.length_a   1.000
_cell.length_b   1.000
_cell.length_c   1.000
_cell.angle_alpha   90.00
_cell.angle_beta   90.00
_cell.angle_gamma   90.00
#
_symmetry.space_group_name_H-M   'P 1'
#
loop_
_entity.id
_entity.type
_entity.pdbx_description
1 polymer ?
#
loop_
_entity_poly.entity_id
_entity_poly.type
_entity_poly.pdbx_seq_one_letter_code
_entity_poly.pdbx_strand_id
1 'polypeptide(L)'
;SILGIGSYTYQYVTRDTFGFALKGTAEIVNDEFKAIQKRPATDTGNFKKSQKGMVAVVFENDDFRLIDDLTPQTVADLGERNLLETCYLNGEFIRTTRFEEIRNRLRTETIRVYGK
;
A
#
# COMPACT_ATOMS: atom_id res chain seq x y z
N SER A 1 -24.60 1.57 -25.28
CA SER A 1 -24.89 0.17 -24.98
C SER A 1 -24.93 -0.02 -23.47
N ILE A 2 -25.77 -0.93 -22.95
CA ILE A 2 -25.77 -1.31 -21.54
C ILE A 2 -25.04 -2.66 -21.46
N LEU A 3 -23.96 -2.73 -20.69
CA LEU A 3 -23.23 -3.97 -20.44
C LEU A 3 -23.65 -4.51 -19.07
N GLY A 4 -24.14 -5.76 -19.05
CA GLY A 4 -24.44 -6.47 -17.81
C GLY A 4 -23.19 -7.15 -17.26
N ILE A 5 -22.91 -6.96 -15.96
CA ILE A 5 -21.81 -7.59 -15.24
C ILE A 5 -22.42 -8.68 -14.33
N GLY A 6 -21.92 -9.91 -14.42
CA GLY A 6 -22.51 -11.09 -13.79
C GLY A 6 -21.55 -11.88 -12.88
N SER A 7 -21.90 -13.11 -12.53
CA SER A 7 -21.14 -13.96 -11.59
C SER A 7 -19.67 -14.18 -11.98
N TYR A 8 -19.37 -14.23 -13.28
CA TYR A 8 -18.01 -14.48 -13.79
C TYR A 8 -16.99 -13.44 -13.36
N THR A 9 -17.38 -12.17 -13.22
CA THR A 9 -16.48 -11.08 -12.79
C THR A 9 -16.42 -10.92 -11.28
N TYR A 10 -17.43 -11.37 -10.54
CA TYR A 10 -17.50 -11.25 -9.07
C TYR A 10 -16.88 -12.43 -8.32
N GLN A 11 -16.90 -13.64 -8.89
CA GLN A 11 -16.54 -14.86 -8.15
C GLN A 11 -15.20 -15.48 -8.50
N TYR A 12 -14.49 -14.97 -9.52
CA TYR A 12 -13.20 -15.52 -9.95
C TYR A 12 -11.99 -14.74 -9.40
N VAL A 13 -12.13 -14.16 -8.21
CA VAL A 13 -11.06 -13.47 -7.50
C VAL A 13 -10.67 -14.25 -6.25
N THR A 14 -9.39 -14.59 -6.12
CA THR A 14 -8.82 -15.13 -4.88
C THR A 14 -8.00 -14.05 -4.19
N ARG A 15 -7.58 -14.31 -2.94
CA ARG A 15 -6.60 -13.45 -2.23
C ARG A 15 -5.38 -13.13 -3.11
N ASP A 16 -4.96 -14.10 -3.93
CA ASP A 16 -3.72 -14.01 -4.70
C ASP A 16 -3.92 -13.31 -6.05
N THR A 17 -5.15 -13.06 -6.49
CA THR A 17 -5.44 -12.40 -7.77
C THR A 17 -4.75 -11.05 -7.91
N PHE A 18 -4.64 -10.30 -6.80
CA PHE A 18 -3.94 -9.01 -6.77
C PHE A 18 -2.59 -9.07 -6.04
N GLY A 19 -2.12 -10.28 -5.67
CA GLY A 19 -0.82 -10.47 -5.03
C GLY A 19 -0.70 -9.86 -3.63
N PHE A 20 -1.81 -9.64 -2.90
CA PHE A 20 -1.75 -9.07 -1.56
C PHE A 20 -1.02 -9.99 -0.57
N ALA A 21 -0.12 -9.41 0.22
CA ALA A 21 0.60 -10.11 1.27
C ALA A 21 0.88 -9.18 2.45
N LEU A 22 0.86 -9.75 3.66
CA LEU A 22 1.34 -9.09 4.88
C LEU A 22 2.75 -9.60 5.22
N LYS A 23 3.66 -8.69 5.57
CA LYS A 23 5.05 -8.98 5.95
C LYS A 23 5.47 -8.06 7.08
N GLY A 24 6.22 -8.58 8.05
CA GLY A 24 6.99 -7.73 8.97
C GLY A 24 8.21 -7.18 8.24
N THR A 25 8.39 -5.87 8.27
CA THR A 25 9.48 -5.15 7.56
C THR A 25 10.35 -4.34 8.51
N ALA A 26 9.91 -4.10 9.74
CA ALA A 26 10.72 -3.50 10.79
C ALA A 26 10.29 -4.03 12.16
N GLU A 27 11.19 -3.94 13.13
CA GLU A 27 10.96 -4.27 14.53
C GLU A 27 11.74 -3.33 15.45
N ILE A 28 11.34 -3.25 16.71
CA ILE A 28 12.11 -2.61 17.78
C ILE A 28 12.52 -3.72 18.75
N VAL A 29 13.82 -3.87 18.96
CA VAL A 29 14.40 -4.88 19.87
C VAL A 29 15.33 -4.17 20.83
N ASN A 30 15.04 -4.23 22.14
CA ASN A 30 15.77 -3.49 23.18
C ASN A 30 15.85 -1.97 22.87
N ASP A 31 14.71 -1.37 22.50
CA ASP A 31 14.58 0.04 22.12
C ASP A 31 15.38 0.45 20.87
N GLU A 32 15.99 -0.49 20.16
CA GLU A 32 16.69 -0.25 18.91
C GLU A 32 15.83 -0.64 17.71
N PHE A 33 15.66 0.31 16.79
CA PHE A 33 15.02 0.05 15.50
C PHE A 33 15.88 -0.88 14.64
N LYS A 34 15.25 -1.91 14.09
CA LYS A 34 15.87 -2.85 13.13
C LYS A 34 15.00 -2.99 11.89
N ALA A 35 15.59 -2.68 10.74
CA ALA A 35 14.99 -2.96 9.46
C ALA A 35 15.15 -4.45 9.14
N ILE A 36 14.04 -5.16 8.91
CA ILE A 36 14.01 -6.59 8.57
C ILE A 36 13.41 -6.80 7.18
N GLN A 37 13.70 -7.94 6.56
CA GLN A 37 13.14 -8.28 5.25
C GLN A 37 13.05 -9.80 5.12
N LYS A 38 11.93 -10.30 4.60
CA LYS A 38 11.84 -11.70 4.19
C LYS A 38 12.47 -11.84 2.81
N ARG A 39 13.56 -12.61 2.71
CA ARG A 39 14.25 -12.90 1.44
C ARG A 39 14.69 -14.38 1.37
N PRO A 40 13.82 -15.28 0.89
CA PRO A 40 14.15 -16.71 0.81
C PRO A 40 15.28 -16.98 -0.19
N ALA A 41 16.27 -17.78 0.19
CA ALA A 41 17.40 -18.13 -0.69
C ALA A 41 16.97 -18.93 -1.94
N THR A 42 15.87 -19.67 -1.87
CA THR A 42 15.32 -20.48 -2.96
C THR A 42 14.51 -19.68 -3.98
N ASP A 43 14.26 -18.39 -3.72
CA ASP A 43 13.52 -17.52 -4.61
C ASP A 43 14.47 -16.72 -5.52
N THR A 44 14.89 -17.35 -6.62
CA THR A 44 15.86 -16.78 -7.57
C THR A 44 15.32 -15.55 -8.32
N GLY A 45 14.00 -15.41 -8.43
CA GLY A 45 13.32 -14.28 -9.08
C GLY A 45 13.06 -13.08 -8.18
N ASN A 46 13.38 -13.16 -6.88
CA ASN A 46 13.03 -12.16 -5.85
C ASN A 46 11.54 -11.82 -5.76
N PHE A 47 10.64 -12.66 -6.28
CA PHE A 47 9.19 -12.43 -6.23
C PHE A 47 8.64 -12.46 -4.80
N LYS A 48 9.29 -13.22 -3.91
CA LYS A 48 8.96 -13.38 -2.49
C LYS A 48 9.79 -12.48 -1.59
N LYS A 49 10.59 -11.58 -2.15
CA LYS A 49 11.33 -10.56 -1.40
C LYS A 49 10.35 -9.47 -0.93
N SER A 50 10.24 -9.26 0.38
CA SER A 50 9.41 -8.18 0.94
C SER A 50 10.10 -6.82 0.83
N GLN A 51 9.39 -5.75 1.18
CA GLN A 51 10.02 -4.47 1.54
C GLN A 51 10.92 -4.64 2.78
N LYS A 52 11.79 -3.66 3.02
CA LYS A 52 12.66 -3.56 4.20
C LYS A 52 12.38 -2.28 4.97
N GLY A 53 12.53 -2.28 6.29
CA GLY A 53 12.35 -1.08 7.12
C GLY A 53 10.91 -0.58 7.19
N MET A 54 10.75 0.67 7.62
CA MET A 54 9.48 1.39 7.44
C MET A 54 9.31 1.78 5.98
N VAL A 55 8.07 2.10 5.60
CA VAL A 55 7.72 2.44 4.22
C VAL A 55 6.92 3.73 4.16
N ALA A 56 6.97 4.40 3.02
CA ALA A 56 6.13 5.53 2.69
C ALA A 56 5.59 5.39 1.27
N VAL A 57 4.45 6.01 1.01
CA VAL A 57 3.92 6.17 -0.36
C VAL A 57 3.95 7.65 -0.68
N VAL A 58 4.55 8.02 -1.81
CA VAL A 58 4.61 9.41 -2.29
C VAL A 58 3.96 9.50 -3.67
N PHE A 59 3.53 10.69 -4.06
CA PHE A 59 3.07 10.96 -5.43
C PHE A 59 4.06 11.88 -6.13
N GLU A 60 4.76 11.37 -7.14
CA GLU A 60 5.85 12.06 -7.82
C GLU A 60 5.87 11.70 -9.30
N ASN A 61 6.10 12.69 -10.16
CA ASN A 61 6.11 12.51 -11.62
C ASN A 61 4.80 11.89 -12.15
N ASP A 62 3.68 12.36 -11.62
CA ASP A 62 2.33 11.91 -11.97
C ASP A 62 2.07 10.41 -11.70
N ASP A 63 2.79 9.82 -10.73
CA ASP A 63 2.59 8.42 -10.34
C ASP A 63 2.83 8.18 -8.83
N PHE A 64 2.24 7.10 -8.32
CA PHE A 64 2.47 6.65 -6.95
C PHE A 64 3.76 5.85 -6.85
N ARG A 65 4.59 6.18 -5.86
CA ARG A 65 5.85 5.48 -5.60
C ARG A 65 5.93 5.02 -4.15
N LEU A 66 6.38 3.78 -3.99
CA LEU A 66 6.76 3.21 -2.70
C LEU A 66 8.22 3.56 -2.41
N ILE A 67 8.47 4.04 -1.20
CA ILE A 67 9.82 4.18 -0.65
C ILE A 67 9.93 3.21 0.52
N ASP A 68 10.97 2.37 0.53
CA ASP A 68 11.30 1.46 1.64
C ASP A 68 12.71 1.73 2.19
N ASP A 69 13.13 0.89 3.14
CA ASP A 69 14.35 1.02 3.95
C ASP A 69 14.41 2.31 4.80
N LEU A 70 13.23 2.80 5.23
CA LEU A 70 13.11 3.98 6.07
C LEU A 70 13.22 3.65 7.56
N THR A 71 13.64 4.65 8.34
CA THR A 71 13.64 4.65 9.80
C THR A 71 12.46 5.48 10.32
N PRO A 72 12.12 5.41 11.62
CA PRO A 72 11.08 6.27 12.19
C PRO A 72 11.34 7.77 11.94
N GLN A 73 12.61 8.19 12.04
CA GLN A 73 13.00 9.57 11.78
C GLN A 73 12.80 9.94 10.31
N THR A 74 13.26 9.11 9.36
CA THR A 74 13.14 9.48 7.94
C THR A 74 11.70 9.41 7.44
N VAL A 75 10.84 8.58 8.03
CA VAL A 75 9.38 8.64 7.80
C VAL A 75 8.80 9.95 8.33
N ALA A 76 9.20 10.38 9.53
CA ALA A 76 8.74 11.65 10.09
C ALA A 76 9.18 12.86 9.24
N ASP A 77 10.42 12.84 8.74
CA ASP A 77 10.99 13.91 7.92
C ASP A 77 10.27 14.07 6.56
N LEU A 78 9.61 13.02 6.06
CA LEU A 78 8.79 13.11 4.85
C LEU A 78 7.53 13.97 5.07
N GLY A 79 7.02 14.03 6.30
CA GLY A 79 5.81 14.78 6.65
C GLY A 79 4.65 14.50 5.70
N GLU A 80 4.04 15.57 5.16
CA GLU A 80 2.90 15.51 4.25
C GLU A 80 3.20 14.83 2.89
N ARG A 81 4.47 14.61 2.55
CA ARG A 81 4.81 13.84 1.34
C ARG A 81 4.42 12.37 1.48
N ASN A 82 4.38 11.83 2.70
CA ASN A 82 3.93 10.47 2.93
C ASN A 82 2.40 10.41 2.94
N LEU A 83 1.84 9.71 1.95
CA LEU A 83 0.40 9.55 1.77
C LEU A 83 -0.20 8.43 2.64
N LEU A 84 0.63 7.70 3.38
CA LEU A 84 0.14 6.73 4.37
C LEU A 84 -0.35 7.46 5.62
N GLU A 85 -1.62 7.28 5.94
CA GLU A 85 -2.28 7.93 7.06
C GLU A 85 -2.77 6.88 8.07
N THR A 86 -2.62 7.17 9.36
CA THR A 86 -3.22 6.34 10.41
C THR A 86 -4.74 6.39 10.30
N CYS A 87 -5.38 5.26 10.09
CA CYS A 87 -6.85 5.13 10.06
C CYS A 87 -7.41 4.42 11.30
N TYR A 88 -6.58 3.63 11.98
CA TYR A 88 -6.93 2.87 13.17
C TYR A 88 -5.78 2.96 14.18
N LEU A 89 -6.11 3.31 15.42
CA LEU A 89 -5.12 3.46 16.50
C LEU A 89 -5.75 3.00 17.81
N ASN A 90 -5.05 2.15 18.55
CA ASN A 90 -5.43 1.71 19.90
C ASN A 90 -6.87 1.17 20.04
N GLY A 91 -7.38 0.47 19.02
CA GLY A 91 -8.72 -0.14 19.09
C GLY A 91 -9.82 0.69 18.40
N GLU A 92 -9.50 1.88 17.90
CA GLU A 92 -10.49 2.82 17.38
C GLU A 92 -10.16 3.29 15.97
N PHE A 93 -11.21 3.49 15.16
CA PHE A 93 -11.08 4.16 13.87
C PHE A 93 -10.97 5.67 14.08
N ILE A 94 -9.77 6.22 13.88
CA ILE A 94 -9.54 7.68 13.96
C ILE A 94 -9.86 8.39 12.64
N ARG A 95 -9.98 7.63 11.55
CA ARG A 95 -10.34 8.16 10.22
C ARG A 95 -11.13 7.13 9.42
N THR A 96 -12.23 7.59 8.84
CA THR A 96 -13.08 6.80 7.94
C THR A 96 -13.36 7.59 6.67
N THR A 97 -13.52 6.89 5.55
CA THR A 97 -13.83 7.51 4.25
C THR A 97 -15.25 7.14 3.86
N ARG A 98 -16.02 8.12 3.38
CA ARG A 98 -17.38 7.86 2.89
C ARG A 98 -17.33 7.18 1.52
N PHE A 99 -18.35 6.38 1.23
CA PHE A 99 -18.44 5.70 -0.07
C PHE A 99 -18.45 6.68 -1.26
N GLU A 100 -19.09 7.83 -1.12
CA GLU A 100 -19.10 8.90 -2.14
C GLU A 100 -17.71 9.47 -2.40
N GLU A 101 -16.91 9.70 -1.35
CA GLU A 101 -15.53 10.18 -1.47
C GLU A 101 -14.66 9.17 -2.24
N ILE A 102 -14.83 7.88 -1.98
CA ILE A 102 -14.16 6.80 -2.73
C ILE A 102 -14.54 6.86 -4.20
N ARG A 103 -15.83 7.01 -4.53
CA ARG A 103 -16.30 7.11 -5.92
C ARG A 103 -15.75 8.34 -6.65
N ASN A 104 -15.73 9.48 -5.97
CA ASN A 104 -15.17 10.72 -6.53
C ASN A 104 -13.67 10.57 -6.80
N ARG A 105 -12.92 9.97 -5.86
CA ARG A 105 -11.50 9.67 -6.07
C ARG A 105 -11.28 8.73 -7.25
N LEU A 106 -12.04 7.64 -7.35
CA LEU A 106 -11.96 6.71 -8.47
C LEU A 106 -12.22 7.40 -9.81
N ARG A 107 -13.18 8.34 -9.88
CA ARG A 107 -13.47 9.10 -11.10
C ARG A 107 -12.26 9.95 -11.52
N THR A 108 -11.67 10.69 -10.58
CA THR A 108 -10.48 11.51 -10.82
C THR A 108 -9.29 10.65 -11.28
N GLU A 109 -9.02 9.55 -10.58
CA GLU A 109 -7.92 8.64 -10.92
C GLU A 109 -8.13 7.95 -12.27
N THR A 110 -9.37 7.58 -12.61
CA THR A 110 -9.69 7.00 -13.93
C THR A 110 -9.34 7.98 -15.06
N ILE A 111 -9.65 9.27 -14.89
CA ILE A 111 -9.29 10.30 -15.86
C ILE A 111 -7.77 10.47 -15.92
N ARG A 112 -7.08 10.51 -14.77
CA ARG A 112 -5.62 10.63 -14.72
C ARG A 112 -4.91 9.47 -15.44
N VAL A 113 -5.34 8.24 -15.18
CA VAL A 113 -4.67 7.03 -15.68
C VAL A 113 -5.08 6.70 -17.12
N TYR A 114 -6.36 6.84 -17.48
CA TYR A 114 -6.91 6.37 -18.76
C TYR A 114 -7.48 7.47 -19.66
N GLY A 115 -7.57 8.71 -19.19
CA GLY A 115 -8.23 9.82 -19.89
C GLY A 115 -7.45 10.43 -21.06
N LYS A 116 -6.64 9.64 -21.76
CA LYS A 116 -6.10 9.99 -23.09
C LYS A 116 -7.00 9.45 -24.18
#